data_AF-N0AUD9-F1
#
_entry.id   AF-N0AUD9-F1
#
_cell.length_a   1.000
_cell.length_b   1.000
_cell.length_c   1.000
_cell.angle_alpha   90.00
_cell.angle_beta   90.00
_cell.angle_gamma   90.00
#
_symmetry.space_group_name_H-M   'P 1'
#
loop_
_entity.id
_entity.type
_entity.pdbx_description
1 polymer ?
#
loop_
_entity_poly.entity_id
_entity_poly.type
_entity_poly.pdbx_seq_one_letter_code
_entity_poly.pdbx_strand_id
1 'polypeptide(L)'
;MKLGQQVRFKKFLSKAKDGVSYGWLSEEIEKELEDNCLLRVKKMAEKECNEYKNGIVVGKRKIGIETILEEALDIDGDPVDRFCWRETIYDTVFLVACDLKGLYRVREIDLEEIT
;
A
#
# COMPACT_ATOMS: atom_id res chain seq x y z
N MET A 1 16.35 9.28 -3.70
CA MET A 1 16.85 9.77 -2.38
C MET A 1 17.92 8.87 -1.76
N LYS A 2 18.84 9.44 -0.95
CA LYS A 2 19.93 8.73 -0.23
C LYS A 2 19.63 8.62 1.28
N LEU A 3 20.24 7.65 1.96
CA LEU A 3 20.18 7.55 3.42
C LEU A 3 20.85 8.76 4.08
N GLY A 4 20.25 9.26 5.16
CA GLY A 4 20.74 10.44 5.89
C GLY A 4 20.35 11.78 5.26
N GLN A 5 19.70 11.78 4.09
CA GLN A 5 19.28 12.99 3.40
C GLN A 5 18.08 13.63 4.11
N GLN A 6 18.13 14.96 4.28
CA GLN A 6 17.00 15.74 4.78
C GLN A 6 15.99 15.98 3.67
N VAL A 7 14.73 15.71 3.97
CA VAL A 7 13.62 15.75 3.02
C VAL A 7 12.39 16.36 3.67
N ARG A 8 11.50 16.91 2.85
CA ARG A 8 10.15 17.28 3.24
C ARG A 8 9.10 16.56 2.38
N PHE A 9 7.94 16.33 2.96
CA PHE A 9 6.81 15.70 2.28
C PHE A 9 5.48 16.20 2.85
N LYS A 10 4.42 16.07 2.05
CA LYS A 10 3.02 16.25 2.49
C LYS A 10 2.22 14.96 2.43
N LYS A 11 2.49 14.13 1.42
CA LYS A 11 1.79 12.87 1.19
C LYS A 11 2.62 11.71 1.73
N PHE A 12 1.95 10.75 2.35
CA PHE A 12 2.58 9.53 2.86
C PHE A 12 1.60 8.36 2.85
N LEU A 13 2.15 7.16 2.85
CA LEU A 13 1.40 5.91 2.94
C LEU A 13 1.29 5.49 4.41
N SER A 14 0.06 5.24 4.83
CA SER A 14 -0.24 4.62 6.12
C SER A 14 -0.80 3.23 5.90
N LYS A 15 -0.52 2.29 6.80
CA LYS A 15 -1.24 1.02 6.80
C LYS A 15 -2.74 1.34 6.86
N ALA A 16 -3.50 0.82 5.91
CA ALA A 16 -4.95 0.84 6.03
C ALA A 16 -5.30 0.13 7.35
N LYS A 17 -6.28 0.65 8.11
CA LYS A 17 -6.69 0.01 9.37
C LYS A 17 -7.29 -1.38 9.13
N ASP A 18 -7.65 -1.69 7.89
CA ASP A 18 -8.24 -2.96 7.50
C ASP A 18 -7.15 -4.02 7.31
N GLY A 19 -6.55 -4.42 8.43
CA GLY A 19 -6.16 -5.82 8.56
C GLY A 19 -7.43 -6.62 8.63
N VAL A 20 -7.80 -7.28 7.53
CA VAL A 20 -8.95 -8.21 7.38
C VAL A 20 -10.11 -7.85 8.32
N SER A 21 -10.85 -6.80 7.97
CA SER A 21 -12.08 -6.45 8.68
C SER A 21 -13.08 -7.58 8.47
N TYR A 22 -13.42 -8.33 9.52
CA TYR A 22 -14.39 -9.43 9.49
C TYR A 22 -15.85 -8.98 9.29
N GLY A 23 -16.08 -7.72 8.93
CA GLY A 23 -17.40 -7.12 8.98
C GLY A 23 -18.01 -6.68 7.65
N TRP A 24 -17.26 -6.15 6.69
CA TRP A 24 -17.89 -5.42 5.58
C TRP A 24 -16.98 -5.45 4.34
N LEU A 25 -17.36 -6.22 3.32
CA LEU A 25 -17.02 -5.84 1.95
C LEU A 25 -17.76 -4.52 1.71
N SER A 26 -17.09 -3.48 1.18
CA SER A 26 -17.85 -2.32 0.74
C SER A 26 -18.80 -2.75 -0.38
N GLU A 27 -19.94 -2.08 -0.55
CA GLU A 27 -20.89 -2.38 -1.64
C GLU A 27 -20.19 -2.40 -3.02
N GLU A 28 -19.15 -1.59 -3.19
CA GLU A 28 -18.30 -1.57 -4.38
C GLU A 28 -17.50 -2.88 -4.56
N ILE A 29 -16.93 -3.42 -3.48
CA ILE A 29 -16.18 -4.68 -3.52
C ILE A 29 -17.14 -5.86 -3.65
N GLU A 30 -18.31 -5.83 -3.00
CA GLU A 30 -19.35 -6.86 -3.19
C GLU A 30 -19.77 -6.92 -4.65
N LYS A 31 -20.00 -5.77 -5.28
CA LYS A 31 -20.35 -5.70 -6.69
C LYS A 31 -19.22 -6.16 -7.62
N GLU A 32 -17.97 -5.79 -7.35
CA GLU A 32 -16.83 -6.31 -8.13
C GLU A 32 -16.68 -7.84 -7.99
N LEU A 33 -16.97 -8.38 -6.79
CA LEU A 33 -16.97 -9.82 -6.53
C LEU A 33 -18.11 -10.52 -7.29
N GLU A 34 -19.32 -9.96 -7.30
CA GLU A 34 -20.47 -10.49 -8.05
C GLU A 34 -20.26 -10.45 -9.56
N ASP A 35 -19.72 -9.34 -10.08
CA ASP A 35 -19.57 -9.13 -11.52
C ASP A 35 -18.35 -9.89 -12.11
N ASN A 36 -17.26 -10.02 -11.34
CA ASN A 36 -15.97 -10.49 -11.87
C ASN A 36 -15.27 -11.56 -11.02
N CYS A 37 -15.87 -12.02 -9.92
CA CYS A 37 -15.25 -12.96 -8.97
C CYS A 37 -13.86 -12.50 -8.50
N LEU A 38 -13.68 -11.18 -8.35
CA LEU A 38 -12.39 -10.56 -8.07
C LEU A 38 -12.44 -9.81 -6.74
N LEU A 39 -11.50 -10.13 -5.84
CA LEU A 39 -11.37 -9.45 -4.56
C LEU A 39 -10.06 -8.66 -4.51
N ARG A 40 -10.16 -7.34 -4.34
CA ARG A 40 -9.01 -6.43 -4.15
C ARG A 40 -8.88 -5.98 -2.72
N VAL A 41 -7.73 -6.24 -2.11
CA VAL A 41 -7.42 -5.82 -0.74
C VAL A 41 -6.27 -4.83 -0.76
N LYS A 42 -6.57 -3.54 -0.55
CA LYS A 42 -5.57 -2.47 -0.50
C LYS A 42 -4.94 -2.38 0.90
N LYS A 43 -3.65 -2.70 1.01
CA LYS A 43 -2.89 -2.75 2.27
C LYS A 43 -2.44 -1.36 2.77
N MET A 44 -2.36 -0.38 1.87
CA MET A 44 -1.84 0.96 2.15
C MET A 44 -2.77 2.06 1.66
N ALA A 45 -3.05 3.04 2.51
CA ALA A 45 -3.84 4.23 2.19
C ALA A 45 -2.93 5.46 2.07
N GLU A 46 -3.14 6.26 1.02
CA GLU A 46 -2.52 7.58 0.88
C GLU A 46 -3.16 8.54 1.88
N LYS A 47 -2.32 9.31 2.58
CA LYS A 47 -2.71 10.37 3.49
C LYS A 47 -1.93 11.63 3.17
N GLU A 48 -2.58 12.77 3.34
CA GLU A 48 -1.98 14.08 3.18
C GLU A 48 -1.95 14.82 4.52
N CYS A 49 -0.84 15.50 4.79
CA CYS A 49 -0.68 16.39 5.93
C CYS A 49 -1.11 17.81 5.54
N ASN A 50 -1.75 18.53 6.46
CA ASN A 50 -2.09 19.94 6.27
C ASN A 50 -0.84 20.81 6.03
N GLU A 51 0.28 20.45 6.66
CA GLU A 51 1.56 21.15 6.56
C GLU A 51 2.67 20.19 6.11
N TYR A 52 3.74 20.75 5.51
CA TYR A 52 4.93 19.97 5.18
C TYR A 52 5.59 19.43 6.44
N LYS A 53 5.94 18.15 6.40
CA LYS A 53 6.75 17.51 7.43
C LYS A 53 8.17 17.39 6.94
N ASN A 54 9.12 17.78 7.78
CA ASN A 54 10.54 17.59 7.55
C ASN A 54 11.00 16.32 8.25
N GLY A 55 11.99 15.63 7.68
CA GLY A 55 12.57 14.45 8.28
C GLY A 55 13.81 13.98 7.56
N ILE A 56 14.33 12.84 8.00
CA ILE A 56 15.53 12.23 7.44
C ILE A 56 15.19 10.88 6.84
N VAL A 57 15.72 10.59 5.64
CA VAL A 57 15.58 9.28 5.01
C VAL A 57 16.42 8.26 5.77
N VAL A 58 15.77 7.27 6.39
CA VAL A 58 16.42 6.23 7.21
C VAL A 58 16.32 4.83 6.61
N GLY A 59 15.58 4.66 5.51
CA GLY A 59 15.45 3.36 4.87
C GLY A 59 14.75 3.41 3.52
N LYS A 60 14.89 2.32 2.77
CA LYS A 60 14.21 2.09 1.49
C LYS A 60 13.64 0.68 1.53
N ARG A 61 12.33 0.52 1.30
CA ARG A 61 11.66 -0.80 1.29
C ARG A 61 10.71 -0.91 0.11
N LYS A 62 10.53 -2.13 -0.36
CA LYS A 62 9.38 -2.49 -1.21
C LYS A 62 8.21 -2.82 -0.30
N ILE A 63 7.02 -2.35 -0.63
CA ILE A 63 5.79 -2.69 0.10
C ILE A 63 4.75 -3.19 -0.91
N GLY A 64 4.01 -4.24 -0.55
CA GLY A 64 2.84 -4.65 -1.31
C GLY A 64 1.71 -3.65 -1.07
N ILE A 65 1.11 -3.14 -2.15
CA ILE A 65 0.02 -2.16 -2.08
C ILE A 65 -1.32 -2.88 -2.10
N GLU A 66 -1.44 -3.93 -2.91
CA GLU A 66 -2.70 -4.63 -3.14
C GLU A 66 -2.48 -6.14 -3.24
N THR A 67 -3.45 -6.90 -2.76
CA THR A 67 -3.60 -8.33 -3.05
C THR A 67 -4.88 -8.52 -3.84
N ILE A 68 -4.77 -9.19 -4.99
CA ILE A 68 -5.88 -9.59 -5.84
C ILE A 68 -6.10 -11.09 -5.64
N LEU A 69 -7.34 -11.48 -5.40
CA LEU A 69 -7.80 -12.86 -5.51
C LEU A 69 -8.68 -12.96 -6.76
N GLU A 70 -8.35 -13.85 -7.67
CA GLU A 70 -9.10 -14.06 -8.91
C GLU A 70 -9.30 -15.55 -9.18
N GLU A 71 -10.38 -15.90 -9.90
CA GLU A 71 -10.60 -17.25 -10.39
C GLU A 71 -9.59 -17.55 -11.51
N ALA A 72 -8.82 -18.62 -11.36
CA ALA A 72 -7.85 -19.08 -12.32
C ALA A 72 -8.59 -19.74 -13.50
N LEU A 73 -8.39 -19.17 -14.69
CA LEU A 73 -9.10 -19.54 -15.92
C LEU A 73 -8.65 -20.88 -16.54
N ASP A 74 -7.54 -21.45 -16.07
CA ASP A 74 -6.95 -22.70 -16.59
C ASP A 74 -6.48 -23.58 -15.44
N ILE A 75 -7.32 -24.55 -15.03
CA ILE A 75 -6.91 -25.59 -14.08
C ILE A 75 -7.50 -26.94 -14.52
N ASP A 76 -6.64 -27.85 -14.94
CA ASP A 76 -6.90 -29.29 -14.87
C ASP A 76 -6.70 -29.73 -13.41
N GLY A 77 -7.74 -29.69 -12.58
CA GLY A 77 -7.61 -29.95 -11.15
C GLY A 77 -8.87 -29.76 -10.30
N ASP A 78 -8.70 -29.88 -8.97
CA ASP A 78 -9.77 -29.84 -7.97
C ASP A 78 -10.46 -28.46 -7.95
N PRO A 79 -11.80 -28.36 -7.94
CA PRO A 79 -12.53 -27.08 -7.88
C PRO A 79 -12.14 -26.16 -6.70
N VAL A 80 -11.46 -26.68 -5.67
CA VAL A 80 -10.94 -25.87 -4.56
C VAL A 80 -9.69 -25.06 -4.93
N ASP A 81 -8.92 -25.49 -5.94
CA ASP A 81 -7.74 -24.78 -6.46
C ASP A 81 -8.10 -23.64 -7.43
N ARG A 82 -9.39 -23.36 -7.62
CA ARG A 82 -9.91 -22.35 -8.56
C ARG A 82 -9.47 -20.92 -8.30
N PHE A 83 -8.94 -20.58 -7.13
CA PHE A 83 -8.57 -19.20 -6.81
C PHE A 83 -7.06 -19.04 -6.74
N CYS A 84 -6.53 -18.07 -7.49
CA CYS A 84 -5.13 -17.70 -7.40
C CYS A 84 -4.97 -16.32 -6.72
N TRP A 85 -3.96 -16.23 -5.86
CA TRP A 85 -3.55 -14.98 -5.25
C TRP A 85 -2.49 -14.28 -6.11
N ARG A 86 -2.67 -12.98 -6.35
CA ARG A 86 -1.63 -12.15 -6.97
C ARG A 86 -1.34 -10.97 -6.06
N GLU A 87 -0.11 -10.92 -5.58
CA GLU A 87 0.37 -9.73 -4.88
C GLU A 87 0.91 -8.73 -5.89
N THR A 88 0.25 -7.58 -5.96
CA THR A 88 0.72 -6.49 -6.79
C THR A 88 1.69 -5.64 -5.95
N ILE A 89 2.99 -5.82 -6.22
CA ILE A 89 4.07 -5.03 -5.60
C ILE A 89 4.33 -3.80 -6.49
N TYR A 90 3.56 -2.74 -6.30
CA TYR A 90 3.95 -1.42 -6.78
C TYR A 90 4.59 -0.61 -5.64
N ASP A 91 5.54 0.25 -6.01
CA ASP A 91 6.29 1.20 -5.19
C ASP A 91 7.44 0.71 -4.29
N THR A 92 8.58 1.32 -4.60
CA THR A 92 9.68 1.54 -3.68
C THR A 92 9.33 2.73 -2.80
N VAL A 93 9.25 2.52 -1.49
CA VAL A 93 8.99 3.58 -0.51
C VAL A 93 10.23 3.87 0.32
N PHE A 94 10.38 5.13 0.68
CA PHE A 94 11.37 5.58 1.64
C PHE A 94 10.75 5.66 3.02
N LEU A 95 11.53 5.25 4.02
CA LEU A 95 11.21 5.43 5.43
C LEU A 95 11.81 6.76 5.87
N VAL A 96 10.95 7.69 6.29
CA VAL A 96 11.34 9.01 6.76
C VAL A 96 11.08 9.11 8.25
N ALA A 97 12.11 9.42 9.04
CA ALA A 97 12.01 9.68 10.46
C ALA A 97 11.74 11.17 10.69
N CYS A 98 10.64 11.50 11.38
CA CYS A 98 10.31 12.87 11.79
C CYS A 98 10.20 12.91 13.32
N ASP A 99 10.88 13.87 13.95
CA ASP A 99 10.84 14.28 15.37
C ASP A 99 9.95 13.42 16.28
N LEU A 100 10.42 12.18 16.53
CA LEU A 100 9.87 11.21 17.49
C LEU A 100 8.45 10.64 17.21
N LYS A 101 7.75 11.06 16.13
CA LYS A 101 6.39 10.59 15.80
C LYS A 101 6.33 9.25 15.05
N GLY A 102 7.48 8.61 14.85
CA GLY A 102 7.62 7.33 14.16
C GLY A 102 8.10 7.48 12.72
N LEU A 103 7.99 6.38 11.96
CA LEU A 103 8.46 6.31 10.58
C LEU A 103 7.31 6.48 9.58
N TYR A 104 7.48 7.42 8.67
CA TYR A 104 6.58 7.65 7.55
C TYR A 104 7.06 6.85 6.33
N ARG A 105 6.12 6.26 5.59
CA ARG A 105 6.39 5.61 4.31
C ARG A 105 6.03 6.60 3.21
N VAL A 106 6.99 7.04 2.42
CA VAL A 106 6.78 8.10 1.42
C VAL A 106 7.32 7.62 0.08
N ARG A 107 6.58 7.85 -1.00
CA ARG A 107 7.05 7.52 -2.36
C ARG A 107 8.12 8.51 -2.79
N GLU A 108 8.97 8.11 -3.73
CA GLU A 108 10.02 9.00 -4.25
C GLU A 108 9.46 10.31 -4.81
N ILE A 109 8.34 10.24 -5.54
CA ILE A 109 7.68 11.39 -6.17
C ILE A 109 7.10 12.40 -5.18
N ASP A 110 6.86 11.98 -3.94
CA ASP A 110 6.25 12.82 -2.88
C ASP A 110 7.31 13.43 -1.95
N LEU A 111 8.60 13.18 -2.23
CA LEU A 111 9.73 13.69 -1.45
C LEU A 111 10.40 14.86 -2.14
N GLU A 112 10.61 15.93 -1.38
CA GLU A 112 11.38 17.09 -1.79
C GLU A 112 12.65 17.17 -0.95
N GLU A 113 13.81 17.41 -1.59
CA GLU A 113 15.08 17.61 -0.89
C GLU A 113 15.14 18.98 -0.22
N ILE A 114 15.65 19.04 1.01
CA ILE A 114 15.96 20.28 1.71
C ILE A 114 17.46 20.49 1.60
N THR A 115 17.88 21.49 0.82
CA THR A 115 19.28 21.90 0.66
C THR A 115 19.75 22.79 1.81
#